data_AF-A0A945GL53-F1
#
_entry.id   AF-A0A945GL53-F1
#
_cell.length_a   1.000
_cell.length_b   1.000
_cell.length_c   1.000
_cell.angle_alpha   90.00
_cell.angle_beta   90.00
_cell.angle_gamma   90.00
#
_symmetry.space_group_name_H-M   'P 1'
#
loop_
_entity.id
_entity.type
_entity.pdbx_description
1 polymer ?
#
loop_
_entity_poly.entity_id
_entity_poly.type
_entity_poly.pdbx_seq_one_letter_code
_entity_poly.pdbx_strand_id
1 'polypeptide(L)'
;MKELRTSNDAFDDAEELHRRLDEEGYIFFRRLQDPDQLMALRRDITRVLMEVGWLEKGTDPLDGIARIGAQCTEGDREYTDGYHRIYRLESFHRSAHWPEVTEMMEKLLGRPLLPHPQKIARLWFPQYTQHTTPIHQDFVHFQGSYQTYTCWAPVGDCPIALGGLAVL
;
A
#
# COMPACT_ATOMS: atom_id res chain seq x y z
N MET A 1 -17.61 -9.06 9.17
CA MET A 1 -16.61 -7.98 9.08
C MET A 1 -17.36 -6.75 8.57
N LYS A 2 -17.21 -5.58 9.19
CA LYS A 2 -17.88 -4.35 8.74
C LYS A 2 -17.03 -3.73 7.62
N GLU A 3 -17.65 -3.25 6.55
CA GLU A 3 -16.92 -2.52 5.51
C GLU A 3 -16.47 -1.13 6.00
N LEU A 4 -15.37 -0.62 5.45
CA LEU A 4 -14.92 0.75 5.70
C LEU A 4 -15.95 1.75 5.18
N ARG A 5 -16.19 2.82 5.94
CA ARG A 5 -17.05 3.91 5.48
C ARG A 5 -16.39 4.59 4.29
N THR A 6 -17.10 4.63 3.16
CA THR A 6 -16.62 5.35 1.97
C THR A 6 -16.81 6.85 2.17
N SER A 7 -15.78 7.64 1.87
CA SER A 7 -15.76 9.11 2.05
C SER A 7 -15.77 9.93 0.76
N ASN A 8 -16.04 9.28 -0.38
CA ASN A 8 -16.15 9.96 -1.68
C ASN A 8 -17.20 11.08 -1.72
N ASP A 9 -18.25 11.01 -0.88
CA ASP A 9 -19.27 12.05 -0.78
C ASP A 9 -18.76 13.37 -0.17
N ALA A 10 -17.71 13.30 0.64
CA ALA A 10 -17.05 14.44 1.28
C ALA A 10 -15.78 14.88 0.53
N PHE A 11 -15.57 14.46 -0.73
CA PHE A 11 -14.32 14.69 -1.45
C PHE A 11 -13.89 16.17 -1.50
N ASP A 12 -14.85 17.09 -1.61
CA ASP A 12 -14.62 18.54 -1.64
C ASP A 12 -14.95 19.26 -0.32
N ASP A 13 -15.22 18.51 0.75
CA ASP A 13 -15.57 19.03 2.07
C ASP A 13 -14.46 18.70 3.08
N ALA A 14 -13.50 19.61 3.21
CA ALA A 14 -12.37 19.43 4.10
C ALA A 14 -12.78 19.32 5.58
N GLU A 15 -13.79 20.09 6.01
CA GLU A 15 -14.26 20.07 7.40
C GLU A 15 -14.91 18.72 7.75
N GLU A 16 -15.74 18.17 6.86
CA GLU A 16 -16.32 16.85 7.05
C GLU A 16 -15.27 15.74 7.01
N LEU A 17 -14.26 15.85 6.14
CA LEU A 17 -13.14 14.90 6.11
C LEU A 17 -12.31 14.95 7.40
N HIS A 18 -12.02 16.14 7.94
CA HIS A 18 -11.39 16.30 9.25
C HIS A 18 -12.21 15.66 10.36
N ARG A 19 -13.52 15.95 10.40
CA ARG A 19 -14.42 15.39 11.41
C ARG A 19 -14.44 13.85 11.37
N ARG A 20 -14.52 13.26 10.18
CA ARG A 20 -14.47 11.79 10.00
C ARG A 20 -13.13 11.20 10.46
N LEU A 21 -12.02 11.87 10.16
CA LEU A 21 -10.70 11.43 10.57
C LEU A 21 -10.55 11.46 12.10
N ASP A 22 -11.05 12.50 12.75
CA ASP A 22 -11.05 12.63 14.22
C ASP A 22 -11.95 11.61 14.91
N GLU A 23 -13.10 11.28 14.31
CA GLU A 23 -14.06 10.32 14.86
C GLU A 23 -13.68 8.85 14.61
N GLU A 24 -13.19 8.53 13.41
CA GLU A 24 -12.96 7.15 12.96
C GLU A 24 -11.48 6.76 12.92
N GLY A 25 -10.55 7.73 12.96
CA GLY A 25 -9.11 7.47 12.86
C GLY A 25 -8.63 7.07 11.45
N TYR A 26 -9.52 7.06 10.45
CA TYR A 26 -9.19 6.79 9.05
C TYR A 26 -10.12 7.52 8.08
N ILE A 27 -9.67 7.64 6.83
CA ILE A 27 -10.49 8.05 5.68
C ILE A 27 -10.32 7.02 4.57
N PHE A 28 -11.42 6.58 3.96
CA PHE A 28 -11.39 5.62 2.87
C PHE A 28 -12.04 6.20 1.61
N PHE A 29 -11.26 6.29 0.54
CA PHE A 29 -11.73 6.68 -0.79
C PHE A 29 -11.69 5.48 -1.75
N ARG A 30 -12.75 5.33 -2.53
CA ARG A 30 -12.75 4.48 -3.72
C ARG A 30 -12.26 5.30 -4.90
N ARG A 31 -11.32 4.77 -5.68
CA ARG A 31 -10.80 5.40 -6.91
C ARG A 31 -10.30 6.84 -6.71
N LEU A 32 -9.59 7.11 -5.61
CA LEU A 32 -8.84 8.36 -5.47
C LEU A 32 -7.68 8.41 -6.46
N GLN A 33 -6.88 7.34 -6.48
CA GLN A 33 -5.76 7.16 -7.39
C GLN A 33 -6.21 6.67 -8.76
N ASP A 34 -5.49 7.09 -9.80
CA ASP A 34 -5.72 6.65 -11.17
C ASP A 34 -5.44 5.13 -11.31
N PRO A 35 -6.44 4.32 -11.72
CA PRO A 35 -6.27 2.88 -11.93
C PRO A 35 -5.17 2.53 -12.93
N ASP A 36 -4.96 3.35 -13.97
CA ASP A 36 -3.95 3.09 -14.99
C ASP A 36 -2.54 3.31 -14.44
N GLN A 37 -2.35 4.35 -13.60
CA GLN A 37 -1.09 4.58 -12.89
C GLN A 37 -0.79 3.46 -11.89
N LEU A 38 -1.80 2.99 -11.15
CA LEU A 38 -1.65 1.84 -10.25
C LEU A 38 -1.29 0.56 -11.01
N MET A 39 -1.91 0.33 -12.17
CA MET A 39 -1.61 -0.84 -13.00
C MET A 39 -0.21 -0.77 -13.62
N ALA A 40 0.27 0.41 -14.00
CA ALA A 40 1.64 0.61 -14.44
C ALA A 40 2.64 0.31 -13.31
N LEU A 41 2.39 0.80 -12.09
CA LEU A 41 3.19 0.47 -10.91
C LEU A 41 3.18 -1.03 -10.61
N ARG A 42 2.00 -1.67 -10.67
CA ARG A 42 1.87 -3.13 -10.53
C ARG A 42 2.74 -3.87 -11.53
N ARG A 43 2.75 -3.42 -12.79
CA ARG A 43 3.57 -4.02 -13.85
C ARG A 43 5.06 -3.95 -13.54
N ASP A 44 5.54 -2.81 -13.06
CA ASP A 44 6.95 -2.66 -12.68
C ASP A 44 7.32 -3.57 -11.51
N ILE A 45 6.49 -3.63 -10.47
CA ILE A 45 6.70 -4.51 -9.31
C ILE A 45 6.69 -5.98 -9.75
N THR A 46 5.67 -6.41 -10.50
CA THR A 46 5.51 -7.82 -10.89
C THR A 46 6.58 -8.30 -11.88
N ARG A 47 7.11 -7.42 -12.74
CA ARG A 47 8.31 -7.72 -13.55
C ARG A 47 9.50 -8.08 -12.66
N VAL A 48 9.76 -7.28 -11.61
CA VAL A 48 10.81 -7.60 -10.66
C VAL A 48 10.54 -8.93 -9.96
N LEU A 49 9.30 -9.18 -9.52
CA LEU A 49 8.90 -10.45 -8.89
C LEU A 49 9.15 -11.66 -9.81
N MET A 50 8.86 -11.54 -11.11
CA MET A 50 9.18 -12.57 -12.10
C MET A 50 10.69 -12.79 -12.23
N GLU A 51 11.47 -11.71 -12.32
CA GLU A 51 12.93 -11.78 -12.47
C GLU A 51 13.64 -12.39 -11.26
N VAL A 52 13.15 -12.15 -10.04
CA VAL A 52 13.68 -12.79 -8.83
C VAL A 52 13.14 -14.21 -8.62
N GLY A 53 12.25 -14.67 -9.51
CA GLY A 53 11.71 -16.02 -9.50
C GLY A 53 10.66 -16.27 -8.41
N TRP A 54 9.91 -15.24 -8.00
CA TRP A 54 8.80 -15.37 -7.05
C TRP A 54 7.46 -15.62 -7.74
N LEU A 55 7.38 -15.44 -9.06
CA LEU A 55 6.22 -15.78 -9.88
C LEU A 55 6.46 -17.03 -10.74
N GLU A 56 5.39 -17.69 -11.16
CA GLU A 56 5.43 -18.85 -12.05
C GLU A 56 5.92 -18.48 -13.45
N LYS A 57 6.96 -19.17 -13.93
CA LYS A 57 7.57 -18.87 -15.23
C LYS A 57 6.60 -19.16 -16.38
N GLY A 58 6.64 -18.32 -17.41
CA GLY A 58 5.80 -18.47 -18.61
C GLY A 58 4.37 -17.95 -18.46
N THR A 59 4.03 -17.33 -17.33
CA THR A 59 2.79 -16.57 -17.11
C THR A 59 3.00 -15.08 -17.37
N ASP A 60 1.93 -14.31 -17.58
CA ASP A 60 2.06 -12.84 -17.57
C ASP A 60 2.39 -12.39 -16.13
N PRO A 61 3.48 -11.64 -15.89
CA PRO A 61 3.78 -11.11 -14.56
C PRO A 61 2.60 -10.41 -13.88
N LEU A 62 1.73 -9.73 -14.65
CA LEU A 62 0.56 -9.05 -14.07
C LEU A 62 -0.44 -9.97 -13.40
N ASP A 63 -0.55 -11.22 -13.86
CA ASP A 63 -1.41 -12.24 -13.24
C ASP A 63 -0.96 -12.52 -11.80
N GLY A 64 0.30 -12.24 -11.46
CA GLY A 64 0.82 -12.32 -10.09
C GLY A 64 0.76 -13.74 -9.52
N ILE A 65 0.83 -14.76 -10.38
CA ILE A 65 0.76 -16.17 -9.98
C ILE A 65 2.04 -16.52 -9.23
N ALA A 66 1.95 -16.61 -7.90
CA ALA A 66 3.09 -16.83 -7.04
C ALA A 66 3.64 -18.27 -7.18
N ARG A 67 4.95 -18.41 -7.25
CA ARG A 67 5.65 -19.69 -7.18
C ARG A 67 5.78 -20.10 -5.71
N ILE A 68 4.92 -21.00 -5.24
CA ILE A 68 4.85 -21.39 -3.81
C ILE A 68 6.19 -21.92 -3.27
N GLY A 69 6.95 -22.66 -4.09
CA GLY A 69 8.29 -23.13 -3.71
C GLY A 69 9.36 -22.04 -3.56
N ALA A 70 9.03 -20.77 -3.80
CA ALA A 70 9.88 -19.60 -3.60
C ALA A 70 9.55 -18.82 -2.32
N GLN A 71 8.60 -19.32 -1.52
CA GLN A 71 8.14 -18.65 -0.30
C GLN A 71 9.31 -18.25 0.60
N CYS A 72 9.30 -16.99 1.00
CA CYS A 72 10.23 -16.36 1.93
C CYS A 72 9.54 -15.16 2.60
N THR A 73 10.12 -14.67 3.68
CA THR A 73 9.60 -13.56 4.48
C THR A 73 10.73 -12.67 5.01
N GLU A 74 10.37 -11.54 5.61
CA GLU A 74 11.29 -10.70 6.38
C GLU A 74 12.13 -11.54 7.36
N GLY A 75 13.45 -11.36 7.31
CA GLY A 75 14.43 -12.19 8.02
C GLY A 75 15.22 -13.12 7.09
N ASP A 76 14.61 -13.55 5.97
CA ASP A 76 15.29 -14.33 4.95
C ASP A 76 16.15 -13.45 4.05
N ARG A 77 17.32 -13.97 3.66
CA ARG A 77 18.21 -13.25 2.74
C ARG A 77 17.58 -13.10 1.36
N GLU A 78 16.92 -14.15 0.89
CA GLU A 78 16.22 -14.22 -0.38
C GLU A 78 15.13 -13.16 -0.47
N TYR A 79 14.35 -13.00 0.61
CA TYR A 79 13.33 -11.94 0.71
C TYR A 79 13.98 -10.57 0.64
N THR A 80 15.02 -10.34 1.43
CA THR A 80 15.75 -9.06 1.49
C THR A 80 16.32 -8.66 0.13
N ASP A 81 16.97 -9.60 -0.57
CA ASP A 81 17.57 -9.36 -1.88
C ASP A 81 16.50 -9.04 -2.94
N GLY A 82 15.37 -9.77 -2.93
CA GLY A 82 14.24 -9.49 -3.84
C GLY A 82 13.53 -8.18 -3.53
N TYR A 83 13.23 -7.92 -2.26
CA TYR A 83 12.60 -6.69 -1.77
C TYR A 83 13.41 -5.45 -2.16
N HIS A 84 14.74 -5.48 -2.00
CA HIS A 84 15.60 -4.37 -2.38
C HIS A 84 15.55 -4.03 -3.88
N ARG A 85 15.26 -5.00 -4.76
CA ARG A 85 15.08 -4.70 -6.19
C ARG A 85 13.81 -3.89 -6.43
N ILE A 86 12.73 -4.21 -5.72
CA ILE A 86 11.47 -3.44 -5.76
C ILE A 86 11.67 -2.06 -5.15
N TYR A 87 12.36 -1.99 -4.01
CA TYR A 87 12.65 -0.72 -3.32
C TYR A 87 13.53 0.23 -4.15
N ARG A 88 14.23 -0.25 -5.18
CA ARG A 88 15.01 0.58 -6.11
C ARG A 88 14.17 1.14 -7.27
N LEU A 89 12.92 0.71 -7.43
CA LEU A 89 12.06 1.20 -8.50
C LEU A 89 11.72 2.67 -8.25
N GLU A 90 12.04 3.52 -9.23
CA GLU A 90 11.67 4.92 -9.20
C GLU A 90 10.15 5.09 -9.16
N SER A 91 9.40 4.29 -9.92
CA SER A 91 7.94 4.31 -9.95
C SER A 91 7.31 4.01 -8.58
N PHE A 92 7.95 3.13 -7.79
CA PHE A 92 7.51 2.83 -6.42
C PHE A 92 7.61 4.08 -5.53
N HIS A 93 8.73 4.80 -5.58
CA HIS A 93 8.89 6.04 -4.80
C HIS A 93 8.01 7.17 -5.30
N ARG A 94 7.89 7.32 -6.63
CA ARG A 94 7.05 8.33 -7.28
C ARG A 94 5.59 8.24 -6.86
N SER A 95 5.08 7.03 -6.59
CA SER A 95 3.68 6.82 -6.22
C SER A 95 3.21 7.60 -4.98
N ALA A 96 4.11 7.88 -4.03
CA ALA A 96 3.81 8.70 -2.85
C ALA A 96 3.74 10.21 -3.15
N HIS A 97 4.11 10.62 -4.37
CA HIS A 97 4.13 12.00 -4.84
C HIS A 97 3.09 12.28 -5.94
N TRP A 98 2.17 11.34 -6.19
CA TRP A 98 1.11 11.56 -7.17
C TRP A 98 0.17 12.69 -6.70
N PRO A 99 -0.17 13.66 -7.59
CA PRO A 99 -0.93 14.84 -7.21
C PRO A 99 -2.23 14.53 -6.49
N GLU A 100 -2.98 13.52 -6.95
CA GLU A 100 -4.25 13.15 -6.35
C GLU A 100 -4.13 12.64 -4.90
N VAL A 101 -2.97 12.09 -4.53
CA VAL A 101 -2.67 11.69 -3.15
C VAL A 101 -2.20 12.90 -2.35
N THR A 102 -1.25 13.67 -2.87
CA THR A 102 -0.66 14.78 -2.13
C THR A 102 -1.67 15.89 -1.90
N GLU A 103 -2.43 16.29 -2.92
CA GLU A 103 -3.44 17.34 -2.84
C GLU A 103 -4.59 16.93 -1.90
N MET A 104 -5.03 15.67 -1.93
CA MET A 104 -6.05 15.18 -1.00
C MET A 104 -5.54 15.21 0.44
N MET A 105 -4.30 14.77 0.69
CA MET A 105 -3.71 14.82 2.03
C MET A 105 -3.48 16.26 2.51
N GLU A 106 -3.08 17.19 1.64
CA GLU A 106 -2.95 18.61 2.00
C GLU A 106 -4.31 19.24 2.31
N LYS A 107 -5.35 18.93 1.51
CA LYS A 107 -6.74 19.31 1.78
C LYS A 107 -7.19 18.77 3.14
N LEU A 108 -6.98 17.48 3.39
CA LEU A 108 -7.31 16.78 4.63
C LEU A 108 -6.49 17.25 5.83
N LEU A 109 -5.35 17.93 5.66
CA LEU A 109 -4.53 18.38 6.79
C LEU A 109 -4.50 19.89 6.96
N GLY A 110 -5.02 20.64 5.98
CA GLY A 110 -5.01 22.11 5.97
C GLY A 110 -3.62 22.73 5.95
N ARG A 111 -2.61 22.00 5.47
CA ARG A 111 -1.20 22.41 5.52
C ARG A 111 -0.33 21.66 4.50
N PRO A 112 0.89 22.14 4.20
CA PRO A 112 1.80 21.45 3.29
C PRO A 112 2.13 20.03 3.73
N LEU A 113 2.17 19.11 2.77
CA LEU A 113 2.52 17.71 2.99
C LEU A 113 4.01 17.47 2.77
N LEU A 114 4.59 16.58 3.57
CA LEU A 114 5.88 15.95 3.27
C LEU A 114 5.66 14.44 3.11
N PRO A 115 5.71 13.89 1.88
CA PRO A 115 5.70 12.45 1.69
C PRO A 115 6.93 11.83 2.36
N HIS A 116 6.69 10.91 3.30
CA HIS A 116 7.76 10.28 4.05
C HIS A 116 8.74 9.56 3.09
N PRO A 117 10.07 9.70 3.25
CA PRO A 117 11.03 9.10 2.31
C PRO A 117 11.00 7.57 2.35
N GLN A 118 10.64 6.98 3.50
CA GLN A 118 10.48 5.55 3.68
C GLN A 118 9.10 5.10 3.23
N LYS A 119 9.04 4.26 2.18
CA LYS A 119 7.83 3.62 1.67
C LYS A 119 7.87 2.14 2.04
N ILE A 120 6.72 1.47 2.04
CA ILE A 120 6.64 0.05 2.40
C ILE A 120 5.89 -0.68 1.31
N ALA A 121 6.57 -1.60 0.62
CA ALA A 121 5.90 -2.53 -0.27
C ALA A 121 5.47 -3.73 0.56
N ARG A 122 4.17 -4.02 0.66
CA ARG A 122 3.71 -5.25 1.33
C ARG A 122 3.63 -6.38 0.31
N LEU A 123 4.56 -7.32 0.39
CA LEU A 123 4.69 -8.46 -0.51
C LEU A 123 4.46 -9.74 0.28
N TRP A 124 3.40 -10.47 -0.03
CA TRP A 124 3.07 -11.71 0.68
C TRP A 124 2.74 -12.82 -0.30
N PHE A 125 3.33 -13.98 -0.05
CA PHE A 125 2.94 -15.19 -0.74
C PHE A 125 1.56 -15.65 -0.25
N PRO A 126 0.70 -16.19 -1.15
CA PRO A 126 -0.61 -16.66 -0.78
C PRO A 126 -0.51 -17.80 0.25
N GLN A 127 -1.48 -17.86 1.17
CA GLN A 127 -1.59 -18.86 2.24
C GLN A 127 -0.40 -18.89 3.23
N TYR A 128 0.48 -17.90 3.21
CA TYR A 128 1.64 -17.80 4.11
C TYR A 128 1.33 -16.96 5.36
N THR A 129 0.28 -17.32 6.08
CA THR A 129 -0.36 -16.44 7.08
C THR A 129 0.38 -16.31 8.41
N GLN A 130 1.32 -17.21 8.73
CA GLN A 130 2.05 -17.17 10.00
C GLN A 130 2.93 -15.92 10.16
N HIS A 131 3.25 -15.26 9.04
CA HIS A 131 4.15 -14.10 8.99
C HIS A 131 3.40 -12.79 8.72
N THR A 132 2.06 -12.81 8.63
CA THR A 132 1.28 -11.58 8.40
C THR A 132 1.42 -10.61 9.56
N THR A 133 1.34 -9.32 9.25
CA THR A 133 1.49 -8.27 10.25
C THR A 133 0.39 -8.36 11.32
N PRO A 134 0.74 -8.44 12.62
CA PRO A 134 -0.24 -8.45 13.70
C PRO A 134 -0.89 -7.07 13.88
N ILE A 135 -1.89 -6.98 14.75
CA ILE A 135 -2.47 -5.69 15.17
C ILE A 135 -1.36 -4.85 15.82
N HIS A 136 -1.17 -3.63 15.33
CA HIS A 136 -0.17 -2.69 15.82
C HIS A 136 -0.57 -1.25 15.46
N GLN A 137 0.19 -0.28 15.96
CA GLN A 137 0.13 1.11 15.54
C GLN A 137 1.47 1.50 14.91
N ASP A 138 1.44 2.04 13.70
CA ASP A 138 2.64 2.45 12.95
C ASP A 138 3.54 3.41 13.76
N PHE A 139 2.95 4.31 14.57
CA PHE A 139 3.69 5.27 15.37
C PHE A 139 4.74 4.62 16.29
N VAL A 140 4.48 3.43 16.82
CA VAL A 140 5.43 2.71 17.70
C VAL A 140 6.74 2.38 16.95
N HIS A 141 6.66 2.16 15.63
CA HIS A 141 7.78 1.76 14.80
C HIS A 141 8.45 2.93 14.06
N PHE A 142 7.69 3.92 13.59
CA PHE A 142 8.24 5.08 12.84
C PHE A 142 8.57 6.28 13.73
N GLN A 143 7.80 6.48 14.82
CA GLN A 143 7.92 7.61 15.74
C GLN A 143 7.92 8.98 15.02
N GLY A 144 8.53 9.99 15.62
CA GLY A 144 8.57 11.35 15.08
C GLY A 144 7.35 12.18 15.50
N SER A 145 6.49 12.53 14.55
CA SER A 145 5.30 13.33 14.81
C SER A 145 4.06 12.46 14.98
N TYR A 146 3.21 12.77 15.97
CA TYR A 146 1.86 12.20 16.07
C TYR A 146 0.97 12.57 14.88
N GLN A 147 1.37 13.56 14.10
CA GLN A 147 0.68 13.97 12.89
C GLN A 147 1.30 13.35 11.63
N THR A 148 1.67 12.08 11.75
CA THR A 148 2.12 11.22 10.65
C THR A 148 0.98 10.29 10.29
N TYR A 149 0.63 10.23 9.01
CA TYR A 149 -0.51 9.46 8.51
C TYR A 149 -0.05 8.41 7.50
N THR A 150 -0.61 7.21 7.61
CA THR A 150 -0.33 6.12 6.67
C THR A 150 -1.34 6.16 5.54
N CYS A 151 -0.86 6.32 4.31
CA CYS A 151 -1.65 6.07 3.11
C CYS A 151 -1.42 4.61 2.68
N TRP A 152 -2.49 3.82 2.64
CA TRP A 152 -2.46 2.45 2.16
C TRP A 152 -3.30 2.35 0.89
N ALA A 153 -2.70 1.80 -0.17
CA ALA A 153 -3.39 1.55 -1.43
C ALA A 153 -2.96 0.20 -2.01
N PRO A 154 -3.90 -0.59 -2.54
CA PRO A 154 -3.55 -1.83 -3.22
C PRO A 154 -3.04 -1.51 -4.63
N VAL A 155 -1.97 -2.20 -5.06
CA VAL A 155 -1.41 -2.11 -6.42
C VAL A 155 -2.10 -3.12 -7.35
N GLY A 156 -3.43 -3.11 -7.36
CA GLY A 156 -4.30 -4.04 -8.08
C GLY A 156 -5.54 -4.42 -7.27
N ASP A 157 -6.39 -5.28 -7.82
CA ASP A 157 -7.58 -5.75 -7.10
C ASP A 157 -7.17 -6.52 -5.84
N CYS A 158 -7.80 -6.16 -4.72
CA CYS A 158 -7.53 -6.71 -3.39
C CYS A 158 -8.83 -7.27 -2.79
N PRO A 159 -9.33 -8.42 -3.30
CA PRO A 159 -10.49 -9.08 -2.73
C PRO A 159 -10.18 -9.53 -1.30
N ILE A 160 -11.20 -9.49 -0.42
CA ILE A 160 -11.06 -9.83 1.01
C ILE A 160 -10.38 -11.21 1.22
N ALA A 161 -10.64 -12.17 0.33
CA ALA A 161 -10.05 -13.51 0.39
C ALA A 161 -8.52 -13.56 0.24
N LEU A 162 -7.91 -12.54 -0.39
CA LEU A 162 -6.45 -12.41 -0.53
C LEU A 162 -5.81 -11.64 0.63
N GLY A 163 -6.61 -11.26 1.63
CA GLY A 163 -6.22 -10.33 2.67
C GLY A 163 -6.31 -8.88 2.21
N GLY A 164 -6.16 -7.96 3.16
CA GLY A 164 -6.24 -6.53 2.96
C GLY A 164 -5.87 -5.80 4.24
N LEU A 165 -6.18 -4.51 4.32
CA LEU A 165 -6.04 -3.75 5.56
C LEU A 165 -7.34 -3.84 6.38
N ALA A 166 -7.21 -4.14 7.66
CA ALA A 166 -8.27 -3.97 8.65
C ALA A 166 -7.88 -2.86 9.63
N VAL A 167 -8.85 -2.03 10.01
CA VAL A 167 -8.71 -0.93 10.98
C VAL A 167 -9.68 -1.21 12.13
N LEU A 168 -9.27 -0.86 13.35
CA LEU A 168 -10.03 -1.05 14.59
C LEU A 168 -10.78 0.21 14.99
#